data_AF-A0A1X6ZKM5-F1
#
_entry.id   AF-A0A1X6ZKM5-F1
#
_cell.length_a   1.000
_cell.length_b   1.000
_cell.length_c   1.000
_cell.angle_alpha   90.00
_cell.angle_beta   90.00
_cell.angle_gamma   90.00
#
_symmetry.space_group_name_H-M   'P 1'
#
loop_
_entity.id
_entity.type
_entity.pdbx_description
1 polymer ?
#
loop_
_entity_poly.entity_id
_entity_poly.type
_entity_poly.pdbx_seq_one_letter_code
_entity_poly.pdbx_strand_id
1 'polypeptide(L)'
;MKTLDVTEAARIIDRMDRGLDGPDVVETIDLRGVQAAMLKRGILYIAGTNEFSDWFEFNFDFIHDRAPDAHGFRMAAGDSGAIWHAGFLEHAQIVYAFAKPQKPAFIIGHSLGGASAQIVGASLGVPSLSFGSPRTHLGRTHFGREGFVLNICRTDDTLCHLPPRFFGFRHIGSVHWLSPPVSDVEEGHSIASYAELLEQGPLPPTFPKAWPPSA
;
A
#
# COMPACT_ATOMS: atom_id res chain seq x y z
N MET A 1 -22.37 7.56 3.53
CA MET A 1 -20.96 7.68 3.10
C MET A 1 -20.69 6.54 2.11
N LYS A 2 -19.94 6.76 1.02
CA LYS A 2 -19.60 5.66 0.11
C LYS A 2 -18.56 4.76 0.81
N THR A 3 -18.65 3.45 0.61
CA THR A 3 -17.69 2.46 1.10
C THR A 3 -17.22 1.58 -0.05
N LEU A 4 -16.03 1.00 0.10
CA LEU A 4 -15.47 0.00 -0.82
C LEU A 4 -15.27 -1.31 -0.05
N ASP A 5 -15.80 -2.40 -0.59
CA ASP A 5 -15.62 -3.74 -0.01
C ASP A 5 -14.15 -4.17 -0.12
N VAL A 6 -13.61 -4.76 0.96
CA VAL A 6 -12.18 -5.09 1.04
C VAL A 6 -11.83 -6.23 0.07
N THR A 7 -12.70 -7.21 -0.08
CA THR A 7 -12.51 -8.32 -1.04
C THR A 7 -12.65 -7.80 -2.48
N GLU A 8 -13.60 -6.89 -2.74
CA GLU A 8 -13.72 -6.21 -4.03
C GLU A 8 -12.42 -5.47 -4.39
N ALA A 9 -11.84 -4.72 -3.44
CA ALA A 9 -10.58 -4.02 -3.65
C ALA A 9 -9.43 -4.97 -4.02
N ALA A 10 -9.28 -6.09 -3.30
CA ALA A 10 -8.26 -7.09 -3.62
C ALA A 10 -8.43 -7.67 -5.03
N ARG A 11 -9.67 -7.96 -5.44
CA ARG A 11 -9.98 -8.43 -6.80
C ARG A 11 -9.73 -7.37 -7.87
N ILE A 12 -9.93 -6.09 -7.57
CA ILE A 12 -9.59 -5.02 -8.51
C ILE A 12 -8.08 -4.99 -8.71
N ILE A 13 -7.29 -5.01 -7.62
CA ILE A 13 -5.82 -5.04 -7.69
C ILE A 13 -5.36 -6.24 -8.52
N ASP A 14 -5.82 -7.46 -8.22
CA ASP A 14 -5.43 -8.69 -8.96
C ASP A 14 -5.71 -8.60 -10.47
N ARG A 15 -6.80 -7.93 -10.87
CA ARG A 15 -7.08 -7.69 -12.29
C ARG A 15 -6.13 -6.67 -12.90
N MET A 16 -5.86 -5.58 -12.18
CA MET A 16 -5.04 -4.47 -12.67
C MET A 16 -3.54 -4.80 -12.68
N ASP A 17 -3.07 -5.73 -11.83
CA ASP A 17 -1.69 -6.25 -11.86
C ASP A 17 -1.35 -6.94 -13.19
N ARG A 18 -2.36 -7.38 -13.94
CA ARG A 18 -2.19 -8.02 -15.27
C ARG A 18 -2.08 -7.00 -16.41
N GLY A 19 -2.33 -5.72 -16.13
CA GLY A 19 -2.28 -4.65 -17.11
C GLY A 19 -3.16 -3.45 -16.72
N LEU A 20 -2.71 -2.25 -17.10
CA LEU A 20 -3.41 -0.98 -16.86
C LEU A 20 -4.42 -0.61 -17.95
N ASP A 21 -4.82 -1.57 -18.78
CA ASP A 21 -5.76 -1.38 -19.87
C ASP A 21 -7.13 -1.96 -19.53
N GLY A 22 -8.19 -1.34 -20.03
CA GLY A 22 -9.53 -1.92 -19.90
C GLY A 22 -10.65 -0.89 -19.96
N PRO A 23 -11.90 -1.35 -20.09
CA PRO A 23 -13.05 -0.46 -20.27
C PRO A 23 -13.34 0.41 -19.04
N ASP A 24 -12.79 0.07 -17.87
CA ASP A 24 -13.02 0.78 -16.61
C ASP A 24 -11.91 1.76 -16.23
N VAL A 25 -10.83 1.80 -17.01
CA VAL A 25 -9.73 2.75 -16.84
C VAL A 25 -10.12 4.09 -17.45
N VAL A 26 -9.97 5.16 -16.67
CA VAL A 26 -10.29 6.54 -17.06
C VAL A 26 -9.02 7.28 -17.47
N GLU A 27 -7.98 7.18 -16.64
CA GLU A 27 -6.71 7.86 -16.85
C GLU A 27 -5.59 7.02 -16.21
N THR A 28 -4.40 7.04 -16.79
CA THR A 28 -3.23 6.31 -16.29
C THR A 28 -2.03 7.24 -16.18
N ILE A 29 -1.08 6.83 -15.33
CA ILE A 29 0.27 7.39 -15.30
C ILE A 29 1.26 6.24 -15.33
N ASP A 30 2.28 6.38 -16.17
CA ASP A 30 3.49 5.59 -16.16
C ASP A 30 4.67 6.56 -16.26
N LEU A 31 5.27 6.86 -15.11
CA LEU A 31 6.32 7.87 -15.02
C LEU A 31 7.38 7.44 -14.01
N ARG A 32 8.64 7.30 -14.48
CA ARG A 32 9.80 6.98 -13.62
C ARG A 32 9.56 5.72 -12.75
N GLY A 33 8.94 4.68 -13.32
CA GLY A 33 8.63 3.44 -12.62
C GLY A 33 7.40 3.51 -11.71
N VAL A 34 6.71 4.65 -11.64
CA VAL A 34 5.42 4.79 -10.96
C VAL A 34 4.30 4.52 -11.94
N GLN A 35 3.53 3.48 -11.65
CA GLN A 35 2.37 3.07 -12.44
C GLN A 35 1.09 3.18 -11.59
N ALA A 36 0.09 3.89 -12.10
CA ALA A 36 -1.21 4.02 -11.44
C ALA A 36 -2.33 4.27 -12.46
N ALA A 37 -3.56 3.93 -12.08
CA ALA A 37 -4.74 4.14 -12.90
C ALA A 37 -5.91 4.68 -12.07
N MET A 38 -6.57 5.70 -12.59
CA MET A 38 -7.89 6.10 -12.13
C MET A 38 -8.93 5.24 -12.82
N LEU A 39 -9.78 4.60 -12.03
CA LEU A 39 -10.86 3.75 -12.51
C LEU A 39 -12.20 4.48 -12.38
N LYS A 40 -13.20 3.99 -13.12
CA LYS A 40 -14.60 4.35 -12.89
C LYS A 40 -14.97 4.16 -11.42
N ARG A 41 -15.98 4.91 -10.97
CA ARG A 41 -16.38 5.06 -9.56
C ARG A 41 -15.36 5.83 -8.69
N GLY A 42 -14.29 6.36 -9.28
CA GLY A 42 -13.30 7.21 -8.61
C GLY A 42 -12.36 6.39 -7.72
N ILE A 43 -11.96 5.21 -8.19
CA ILE A 43 -11.01 4.36 -7.47
C ILE A 43 -9.64 4.58 -8.09
N LEU A 44 -8.70 5.11 -7.31
CA LEU A 44 -7.30 5.15 -7.70
C LEU A 44 -6.65 3.81 -7.37
N TYR A 45 -6.23 3.09 -8.41
CA TYR A 45 -5.35 1.95 -8.30
C TYR A 45 -3.89 2.40 -8.41
N ILE A 46 -3.04 1.92 -7.51
CA ILE A 46 -1.59 2.14 -7.54
C ILE A 46 -0.91 0.78 -7.68
N ALA A 47 -0.17 0.59 -8.77
CA ALA A 47 0.49 -0.67 -9.05
C ALA A 47 1.63 -0.94 -8.06
N GLY A 48 1.90 -2.23 -7.83
CA GLY A 48 3.19 -2.67 -7.34
C GLY A 48 4.28 -2.46 -8.41
N THR A 49 5.54 -2.72 -8.05
CA THR A 49 6.63 -2.79 -9.02
C THR A 49 6.82 -4.24 -9.49
N ASN A 50 7.10 -4.44 -10.78
CA ASN A 50 7.44 -5.75 -11.35
C ASN A 50 8.86 -6.22 -11.00
N GLU A 51 9.72 -5.30 -10.54
CA GLU A 51 11.10 -5.57 -10.12
C GLU A 51 11.23 -5.35 -8.60
N PHE A 52 10.26 -5.92 -7.87
CA PHE A 52 10.10 -5.67 -6.44
C PHE A 52 11.32 -6.05 -5.62
N SER A 53 11.94 -7.20 -5.88
CA SER A 53 13.18 -7.62 -5.22
C SER A 53 14.28 -6.58 -5.38
N ASP A 54 14.47 -6.07 -6.58
CA ASP A 54 15.58 -5.19 -6.93
C ASP A 54 15.35 -3.78 -6.38
N TRP A 55 14.11 -3.28 -6.46
CA TRP A 55 13.72 -2.05 -5.79
C TRP A 55 13.87 -2.17 -4.28
N PHE A 56 13.48 -3.30 -3.70
CA PHE A 56 13.55 -3.53 -2.27
C PHE A 56 15.00 -3.65 -1.79
N GLU A 57 15.84 -4.44 -2.47
CA GLU A 57 17.27 -4.47 -2.22
C GLU A 57 17.89 -3.07 -2.35
N PHE A 58 17.58 -2.30 -3.38
CA PHE A 58 18.07 -0.92 -3.49
C PHE A 58 17.62 0.00 -2.35
N ASN A 59 16.41 -0.22 -1.82
CA ASN A 59 15.86 0.58 -0.72
C ASN A 59 16.26 0.08 0.68
N PHE A 60 16.73 -1.16 0.82
CA PHE A 60 17.01 -1.80 2.11
C PHE A 60 18.41 -2.40 2.24
N ASP A 61 19.21 -2.42 1.17
CA ASP A 61 20.61 -2.88 1.20
C ASP A 61 21.49 -1.86 1.91
N PHE A 62 22.16 -2.35 2.94
CA PHE A 62 23.10 -1.61 3.79
C PHE A 62 24.54 -2.17 3.70
N ILE A 63 24.77 -3.28 2.98
CA ILE A 63 25.97 -4.12 3.17
C ILE A 63 26.98 -4.02 2.03
N HIS A 64 26.65 -3.47 0.85
CA HIS A 64 27.62 -3.37 -0.24
C HIS A 64 27.86 -1.93 -0.74
N ASP A 65 29.16 -1.58 -0.84
CA ASP A 65 29.75 -0.43 -1.56
C ASP A 65 29.40 -0.37 -3.09
N ARG A 66 28.30 -0.99 -3.54
CA ARG A 66 27.98 -1.19 -4.96
C ARG A 66 26.94 -0.24 -5.55
N ALA A 67 26.25 0.56 -4.74
CA ALA A 67 25.29 1.55 -5.24
C ALA A 67 25.42 2.88 -4.47
N PRO A 68 26.18 3.87 -4.98
CA PRO A 68 26.29 5.19 -4.35
C PRO A 68 24.95 5.94 -4.24
N ASP A 69 23.90 5.46 -4.93
CA ASP A 69 22.57 6.05 -4.98
C ASP A 69 21.49 5.33 -4.13
N ALA A 70 21.82 4.23 -3.43
CA ALA A 70 20.86 3.47 -2.64
C ALA A 70 20.16 4.34 -1.56
N HIS A 71 18.86 4.12 -1.37
CA HIS A 71 18.11 4.90 -0.38
C HIS A 71 18.31 4.38 1.05
N GLY A 72 18.50 3.08 1.29
CA GLY A 72 18.53 2.53 2.65
C GLY A 72 17.35 3.01 3.52
N PHE A 73 17.51 3.03 4.85
CA PHE A 73 16.52 3.63 5.77
C PHE A 73 16.53 5.17 5.75
N ARG A 74 16.87 5.81 4.62
CA ARG A 74 16.80 7.28 4.53
C ARG A 74 15.38 7.74 4.78
N MET A 75 15.30 8.87 5.44
CA MET A 75 14.05 9.44 5.90
C MET A 75 13.88 10.82 5.30
N ALA A 76 12.65 11.15 4.95
CA ALA A 76 12.28 12.46 4.45
C ALA A 76 11.00 12.94 5.13
N ALA A 77 10.97 14.23 5.45
CA ALA A 77 9.75 14.86 5.96
C ALA A 77 8.79 15.10 4.80
N GLY A 78 7.53 14.71 4.97
CA GLY A 78 6.44 15.17 4.11
C GLY A 78 5.93 16.55 4.54
N ASP A 79 5.04 17.14 3.73
CA ASP A 79 4.48 18.48 3.98
C ASP A 79 3.77 18.62 5.34
N SER A 80 3.26 17.51 5.91
CA SER A 80 2.63 17.48 7.23
C SER A 80 3.62 17.45 8.41
N GLY A 81 4.92 17.39 8.13
CA GLY A 81 5.97 17.15 9.13
C GLY A 81 6.12 15.68 9.55
N ALA A 82 5.26 14.78 9.05
CA ALA A 82 5.43 13.33 9.23
C ALA A 82 6.70 12.86 8.52
N ILE A 83 7.42 11.91 9.14
CA ILE A 83 8.69 11.39 8.63
C ILE A 83 8.43 10.04 7.98
N TRP A 84 8.86 9.90 6.74
CA TRP A 84 8.61 8.72 5.90
C TRP A 84 9.90 8.08 5.44
N HIS A 85 9.86 6.81 5.08
CA HIS A 85 10.92 6.21 4.27
C HIS A 85 11.05 6.97 2.94
N ALA A 86 12.25 7.38 2.57
CA ALA A 86 12.49 8.28 1.44
C ALA A 86 12.00 7.69 0.11
N GLY A 87 12.30 6.42 -0.17
CA GLY A 87 11.86 5.77 -1.41
C GLY A 87 10.35 5.63 -1.54
N PHE A 88 9.65 5.29 -0.44
CA PHE A 88 8.18 5.24 -0.45
C PHE A 88 7.58 6.63 -0.64
N LEU A 89 8.19 7.66 -0.06
CA LEU A 89 7.74 9.05 -0.22
C LEU A 89 7.93 9.55 -1.66
N GLU A 90 9.06 9.26 -2.30
CA GLU A 90 9.30 9.65 -3.70
C GLU A 90 8.27 9.04 -4.64
N HIS A 91 8.00 7.74 -4.51
CA HIS A 91 6.94 7.08 -5.28
C HIS A 91 5.56 7.72 -4.99
N ALA A 92 5.23 7.94 -3.72
CA ALA A 92 3.96 8.53 -3.33
C ALA A 92 3.77 9.98 -3.81
N GLN A 93 4.85 10.76 -3.98
CA GLN A 93 4.78 12.15 -4.47
C GLN A 93 4.30 12.21 -5.93
N ILE A 94 4.77 11.30 -6.78
CA ILE A 94 4.34 11.20 -8.17
C ILE A 94 2.85 10.80 -8.22
N VAL A 95 2.46 9.76 -7.44
CA VAL A 95 1.07 9.33 -7.34
C VAL A 95 0.18 10.46 -6.82
N TYR A 96 0.62 11.21 -5.81
CA TYR A 96 -0.14 12.33 -5.24
C TYR A 96 -0.38 13.44 -6.27
N ALA A 97 0.63 13.81 -7.05
CA ALA A 97 0.51 14.81 -8.10
C ALA A 97 -0.52 14.39 -9.17
N PHE A 98 -0.54 13.10 -9.54
CA PHE A 98 -1.53 12.52 -10.45
C PHE A 98 -2.94 12.48 -9.83
N ALA A 99 -3.06 12.04 -8.57
CA ALA A 99 -4.33 11.79 -7.91
C ALA A 99 -5.09 13.06 -7.49
N LYS A 100 -4.36 14.09 -7.03
CA LYS A 100 -4.94 15.32 -6.46
C LYS A 100 -5.95 16.02 -7.39
N PRO A 101 -5.67 16.26 -8.69
CA PRO A 101 -6.65 16.90 -9.58
C PRO A 101 -7.87 16.02 -9.86
N GLN A 102 -7.72 14.69 -9.80
CA GLN A 102 -8.76 13.73 -10.14
C GLN A 102 -9.75 13.44 -8.99
N LYS A 103 -9.39 13.79 -7.74
CA LYS A 103 -10.25 13.67 -6.55
C LYS A 103 -10.82 12.24 -6.38
N PRO A 104 -9.96 11.22 -6.17
CA PRO A 104 -10.43 9.86 -5.94
C PRO A 104 -11.39 9.78 -4.75
N ALA A 105 -12.39 8.92 -4.89
CA ALA A 105 -13.27 8.49 -3.80
C ALA A 105 -12.61 7.43 -2.92
N PHE A 106 -11.75 6.58 -3.51
CA PHE A 106 -11.00 5.53 -2.83
C PHE A 106 -9.61 5.39 -3.44
N ILE A 107 -8.65 4.90 -2.65
CA ILE A 107 -7.32 4.53 -3.11
C ILE A 107 -7.07 3.08 -2.71
N ILE A 108 -6.53 2.29 -3.64
CA ILE A 108 -6.17 0.90 -3.41
C ILE A 108 -4.77 0.65 -3.94
N GLY A 109 -4.00 -0.19 -3.26
CA GLY A 109 -2.68 -0.58 -3.72
C GLY A 109 -2.16 -1.80 -2.98
N HIS A 110 -1.26 -2.51 -3.63
CA HIS A 110 -0.57 -3.67 -3.09
C HIS A 110 0.94 -3.44 -3.08
N SER A 111 1.65 -4.03 -2.10
CA SER A 111 3.11 -3.94 -2.01
C SER A 111 3.62 -2.49 -2.00
N LEU A 112 4.48 -2.08 -2.94
CA LEU A 112 4.92 -0.69 -3.14
C LEU A 112 3.74 0.27 -3.40
N GLY A 113 2.76 -0.15 -4.19
CA GLY A 113 1.52 0.59 -4.41
C GLY A 113 0.72 0.76 -3.11
N GLY A 114 0.74 -0.26 -2.24
CA GLY A 114 0.17 -0.20 -0.90
C GLY A 114 0.88 0.82 0.00
N ALA A 115 2.21 0.92 -0.10
CA ALA A 115 3.00 1.92 0.66
C ALA A 115 2.60 3.34 0.25
N SER A 116 2.45 3.54 -1.06
CA SER A 116 1.97 4.81 -1.61
C SER A 116 0.53 5.11 -1.22
N ALA A 117 -0.35 4.10 -1.22
CA ALA A 117 -1.75 4.25 -0.81
C ALA A 117 -1.87 4.73 0.66
N GLN A 118 -0.96 4.29 1.55
CA GLN A 118 -0.89 4.82 2.92
C GLN A 118 -0.60 6.34 2.89
N ILE A 119 0.50 6.75 2.25
CA ILE A 119 0.98 8.13 2.25
C ILE A 119 0.00 9.06 1.54
N VAL A 120 -0.45 8.70 0.34
CA VAL A 120 -1.38 9.50 -0.47
C VAL A 120 -2.75 9.58 0.17
N GLY A 121 -3.25 8.47 0.75
CA GLY A 121 -4.51 8.42 1.48
C GLY A 121 -4.58 9.39 2.64
N ALA A 122 -3.59 9.32 3.53
CA ALA A 122 -3.51 10.23 4.66
C ALA A 122 -3.34 11.69 4.21
N SER A 123 -2.55 11.94 3.16
CA SER A 123 -2.32 13.29 2.63
C SER A 123 -3.59 13.93 2.06
N LEU A 124 -4.35 13.18 1.24
CA LEU A 124 -5.58 13.66 0.62
C LEU A 124 -6.80 13.57 1.54
N GLY A 125 -6.74 12.79 2.63
CA GLY A 125 -7.92 12.48 3.45
C GLY A 125 -8.93 11.62 2.67
N VAL A 126 -8.44 10.66 1.90
CA VAL A 126 -9.23 9.76 1.06
C VAL A 126 -9.13 8.35 1.63
N PRO A 127 -10.24 7.60 1.76
CA PRO A 127 -10.20 6.22 2.23
C PRO A 127 -9.27 5.34 1.39
N SER A 128 -8.27 4.74 2.04
CA SER A 128 -7.24 3.91 1.40
C SER A 128 -7.24 2.48 1.93
N LEU A 129 -7.08 1.52 1.02
CA LEU A 129 -6.87 0.11 1.31
C LEU A 129 -5.49 -0.32 0.81
N SER A 130 -4.61 -0.66 1.74
CA SER A 130 -3.21 -1.04 1.49
C SER A 130 -3.01 -2.52 1.79
N PHE A 131 -2.76 -3.34 0.78
CA PHE A 131 -2.52 -4.78 0.92
C PHE A 131 -1.02 -5.08 0.86
N GLY A 132 -0.53 -6.01 1.68
CA GLY A 132 0.88 -6.43 1.63
C GLY A 132 1.87 -5.29 1.80
N SER A 133 1.46 -4.20 2.44
CA SER A 133 2.23 -2.97 2.40
C SER A 133 3.35 -2.98 3.44
N PRO A 134 4.55 -2.44 3.13
CA PRO A 134 5.59 -2.21 4.12
C PRO A 134 5.25 -1.04 5.06
N ARG A 135 6.08 -0.86 6.10
CA ARG A 135 5.96 0.22 7.09
C ARG A 135 6.52 1.53 6.55
N THR A 136 5.67 2.52 6.35
CA THR A 136 6.08 3.75 5.65
C THR A 136 6.56 4.86 6.59
N HIS A 137 6.05 4.90 7.83
CA HIS A 137 6.20 6.05 8.71
C HIS A 137 7.18 5.78 9.85
N LEU A 138 8.11 6.70 10.06
CA LEU A 138 8.97 6.74 11.24
C LEU A 138 8.31 7.56 12.35
N GLY A 139 8.03 6.92 13.47
CA GLY A 139 7.55 7.60 14.67
C GLY A 139 6.34 6.93 15.28
N ARG A 140 6.16 7.15 16.59
CA ARG A 140 5.13 6.47 17.38
C ARG A 140 3.83 7.26 17.50
N THR A 141 3.89 8.56 17.25
CA THR A 141 2.75 9.46 17.43
C THR A 141 1.83 9.40 16.22
N HIS A 142 0.54 9.39 16.52
CA HIS A 142 -0.52 9.51 15.54
C HIS A 142 -0.59 10.95 14.99
N PHE A 143 -0.93 11.12 13.72
CA PHE A 143 -1.08 12.43 13.09
C PHE A 143 -2.39 12.52 12.29
N GLY A 144 -2.75 13.75 11.92
CA GLY A 144 -4.02 14.03 11.26
C GLY A 144 -4.24 13.18 10.00
N ARG A 145 -5.47 12.67 9.85
CA ARG A 145 -5.97 11.91 8.68
C ARG A 145 -5.36 10.53 8.45
N GLU A 146 -4.45 10.03 9.28
CA GLU A 146 -4.00 8.65 9.10
C GLU A 146 -5.12 7.61 9.29
N GLY A 147 -6.19 7.96 10.03
CA GLY A 147 -7.38 7.13 10.20
C GLY A 147 -8.19 6.88 8.92
N PHE A 148 -7.81 7.46 7.78
CA PHE A 148 -8.35 7.12 6.47
C PHE A 148 -7.72 5.87 5.85
N VAL A 149 -6.65 5.34 6.45
CA VAL A 149 -5.89 4.22 5.91
C VAL A 149 -6.23 2.94 6.64
N LEU A 150 -6.54 1.89 5.88
CA LEU A 150 -6.66 0.52 6.33
C LEU A 150 -5.58 -0.33 5.67
N ASN A 151 -4.69 -0.92 6.48
CA ASN A 151 -3.70 -1.89 6.05
C ASN A 151 -4.19 -3.30 6.32
N ILE A 152 -4.12 -4.14 5.29
CA ILE A 152 -4.36 -5.58 5.38
C ILE A 152 -3.01 -6.26 5.15
N CYS A 153 -2.51 -6.91 6.18
CA CYS A 153 -1.23 -7.60 6.18
C CYS A 153 -1.46 -9.08 6.46
N ARG A 154 -0.59 -9.96 5.96
CA ARG A 154 -0.53 -11.36 6.41
C ARG A 154 0.64 -11.58 7.34
N THR A 155 0.51 -12.53 8.27
CA THR A 155 1.57 -12.82 9.24
C THR A 155 2.81 -13.45 8.60
N ASP A 156 2.64 -14.16 7.49
CA ASP A 156 3.68 -14.83 6.68
C ASP A 156 4.24 -13.96 5.56
N ASP A 157 3.69 -12.75 5.34
CA ASP A 157 4.21 -11.77 4.38
C ASP A 157 5.35 -10.97 5.03
N THR A 158 6.59 -11.27 4.63
CA THR A 158 7.82 -10.67 5.16
C THR A 158 7.86 -9.15 4.96
N LEU A 159 7.23 -8.63 3.92
CA LEU A 159 7.29 -7.21 3.55
C LEU A 159 6.44 -6.35 4.45
N CYS A 160 5.34 -6.91 4.95
CA CYS A 160 4.58 -6.29 6.04
C CYS A 160 5.43 -6.10 7.31
N HIS A 161 6.55 -6.83 7.43
CA HIS A 161 7.47 -6.73 8.55
C HIS A 161 8.67 -5.82 8.32
N LEU A 162 8.72 -5.13 7.19
CA LEU A 162 9.83 -4.25 6.84
C LEU A 162 9.35 -2.83 6.56
N PRO A 163 10.18 -1.80 6.82
CA PRO A 163 11.31 -1.77 7.74
C PRO A 163 11.00 -2.36 9.14
N PRO A 164 11.99 -2.90 9.89
CA PRO A 164 11.77 -3.42 11.23
C PRO A 164 11.26 -2.38 12.24
N ARG A 165 10.34 -2.78 13.12
CA ARG A 165 9.73 -1.88 14.14
C ARG A 165 10.74 -1.30 15.12
N PHE A 166 11.84 -1.99 15.40
CA PHE A 166 12.84 -1.52 16.35
C PHE A 166 13.63 -0.30 15.84
N PHE A 167 13.60 -0.02 14.53
CA PHE A 167 14.07 1.23 13.95
C PHE A 167 13.02 2.36 14.03
N GLY A 168 11.85 2.12 14.65
CA GLY A 168 10.81 3.13 14.84
C GLY A 168 9.78 3.23 13.72
N PHE A 169 9.86 2.35 12.71
CA PHE A 169 8.90 2.31 11.61
C PHE A 169 7.59 1.62 11.98
N ARG A 170 6.50 2.15 11.44
CA ARG A 170 5.14 1.59 11.56
C ARG A 170 4.32 1.81 10.29
N HIS A 171 3.28 1.01 10.12
CA HIS A 171 2.14 1.38 9.30
C HIS A 171 1.37 2.54 9.95
N ILE A 172 0.62 3.28 9.13
CA ILE A 172 -0.29 4.33 9.60
C ILE A 172 -1.74 3.88 9.51
N GLY A 173 -2.62 4.48 10.31
CA GLY A 173 -4.03 4.10 10.34
C GLY A 173 -4.28 2.73 10.98
N SER A 174 -5.34 2.05 10.53
CA SER A 174 -5.71 0.71 11.01
C SER A 174 -4.85 -0.36 10.37
N VAL A 175 -4.53 -1.42 11.12
CA VAL A 175 -3.77 -2.57 10.62
C VAL A 175 -4.46 -3.85 11.06
N HIS A 176 -4.85 -4.68 10.08
CA HIS A 176 -5.43 -6.00 10.31
C HIS A 176 -4.48 -7.06 9.77
N TRP A 177 -4.10 -7.98 10.66
CA TRP A 177 -3.25 -9.11 10.33
C TRP A 177 -4.11 -10.35 10.07
N LEU A 178 -3.99 -10.92 8.88
CA LEU A 178 -4.56 -12.19 8.49
C LEU A 178 -3.56 -13.31 8.81
N SER A 179 -4.06 -14.42 9.32
CA SER A 179 -3.26 -15.60 9.61
C SER A 179 -3.65 -16.72 8.65
N PRO A 180 -2.79 -17.07 7.69
CA PRO A 180 -3.05 -18.19 6.81
C PRO A 180 -3.00 -19.52 7.57
N PRO A 181 -3.63 -20.58 7.03
CA PRO A 181 -3.47 -21.94 7.54
C PRO A 181 -2.00 -22.38 7.48
N VAL A 182 -1.59 -23.25 8.43
CA VAL A 182 -0.21 -23.73 8.59
C VAL A 182 0.33 -24.49 7.36
N SER A 183 -0.54 -24.93 6.46
CA SER A 183 -0.19 -25.68 5.24
C SER A 183 0.30 -24.82 4.07
N ASP A 184 0.16 -23.48 4.14
CA ASP A 184 0.66 -22.58 3.10
C ASP A 184 2.15 -22.29 3.35
N VAL A 185 3.02 -22.88 2.53
CA VAL A 185 4.49 -22.78 2.65
C VAL A 185 5.07 -21.69 1.73
N GLU A 186 4.26 -21.11 0.83
CA GLU A 186 4.69 -20.04 -0.06
C GLU A 186 4.66 -18.66 0.62
N GLU A 187 5.59 -17.78 0.27
CA GLU A 187 5.63 -16.40 0.74
C GLU A 187 4.35 -15.70 0.26
N GLY A 188 3.38 -15.54 1.17
CA GLY A 188 1.99 -15.13 0.87
C GLY A 188 1.80 -13.70 0.40
N HIS A 189 2.83 -13.08 -0.19
CA HIS A 189 2.85 -11.69 -0.60
C HIS A 189 1.94 -11.41 -1.79
N SER A 190 1.58 -12.39 -2.64
CA SER A 190 0.76 -12.13 -3.83
C SER A 190 -0.65 -11.61 -3.46
N ILE A 191 -1.19 -10.66 -4.22
CA ILE A 191 -2.56 -10.17 -3.97
C ILE A 191 -3.61 -11.28 -4.09
N ALA A 192 -3.39 -12.28 -4.94
CA ALA A 192 -4.24 -13.46 -5.05
C ALA A 192 -4.34 -14.22 -3.71
N SER A 193 -3.21 -14.40 -3.03
CA SER A 193 -3.17 -15.02 -1.69
C SER A 193 -3.92 -14.20 -0.64
N TYR A 194 -3.94 -12.86 -0.76
CA TYR A 194 -4.78 -12.01 0.09
C TYR A 194 -6.27 -12.18 -0.24
N ALA A 195 -6.64 -12.15 -1.52
CA ALA A 195 -8.02 -12.31 -1.97
C ALA A 195 -8.61 -13.65 -1.52
N GLU A 196 -7.84 -14.73 -1.63
CA GLU A 196 -8.25 -16.07 -1.17
C GLU A 196 -8.56 -16.11 0.33
N LEU A 197 -7.68 -15.56 1.18
CA LEU A 197 -7.94 -15.49 2.62
C LEU A 197 -9.15 -14.61 2.97
N LEU A 198 -9.39 -13.54 2.21
CA LEU A 198 -10.56 -12.68 2.43
C LEU A 198 -11.87 -13.36 2.06
N GLU A 199 -11.83 -14.31 1.12
CA GLU A 199 -13.00 -15.05 0.66
C GLU A 199 -13.27 -16.31 1.48
N GLN A 200 -12.22 -17.03 1.85
CA GLN A 200 -12.31 -18.40 2.37
C GLN A 200 -11.69 -18.55 3.77
N GLY A 201 -10.85 -17.60 4.17
CA GLY A 201 -10.11 -17.67 5.43
C GLY A 201 -10.97 -17.32 6.65
N PRO A 202 -10.60 -17.81 7.85
CA PRO A 202 -11.21 -17.36 9.08
C PRO A 202 -10.79 -15.92 9.36
N LEU A 203 -11.67 -14.96 9.07
CA LEU A 203 -11.43 -13.56 9.38
C LEU A 203 -11.66 -13.27 10.86
N PRO A 204 -10.84 -12.41 11.50
CA PRO A 204 -11.09 -11.94 12.85
C PRO A 204 -12.51 -11.33 12.97
N PRO A 205 -13.23 -11.50 14.09
CA PRO A 205 -14.56 -10.91 14.28
C PRO A 205 -14.59 -9.38 14.11
N THR A 206 -13.46 -8.72 14.35
CA THR A 206 -13.28 -7.27 14.21
C THR A 206 -12.83 -6.83 12.82
N PHE A 207 -12.71 -7.76 11.86
CA PHE A 207 -12.25 -7.44 10.52
C PHE A 207 -13.28 -6.59 9.76
N PRO A 208 -12.90 -5.42 9.22
CA PRO A 208 -13.81 -4.57 8.46
C PRO A 208 -14.08 -5.17 7.07
N LYS A 209 -15.35 -5.45 6.75
CA LYS A 209 -15.73 -5.93 5.41
C LYS A 209 -15.65 -4.84 4.34
N ALA A 210 -15.80 -3.58 4.73
CA ALA A 210 -15.72 -2.44 3.84
C ALA A 210 -15.03 -1.25 4.52
N TRP A 211 -14.49 -0.34 3.71
CA TRP A 211 -13.78 0.84 4.17
C TRP A 211 -14.27 2.12 3.48
N PRO A 212 -14.46 3.24 4.22
CA PRO A 212 -14.48 3.33 5.69
C PRO A 212 -15.58 2.42 6.28
N PRO A 213 -15.50 2.03 7.56
CA PRO A 213 -16.51 1.18 8.16
C PRO A 213 -17.85 1.94 8.20
N SER A 214 -18.94 1.25 7.90
CA SER A 214 -20.29 1.76 8.10
C SER A 214 -20.46 2.10 9.59
N ALA A 215 -20.94 3.31 9.88
CA ALA A 215 -21.34 3.70 11.22
C ALA A 215 -22.49 2.85 11.74
#